data_AF-A0A933JDT1-F1
#
_entry.id   AF-A0A933JDT1-F1
#
_cell.length_a   1.000
_cell.length_b   1.000
_cell.length_c   1.000
_cell.angle_alpha   90.00
_cell.angle_beta   90.00
_cell.angle_gamma   90.00
#
_symmetry.space_group_name_H-M   'P 1'
#
loop_
_entity.id
_entity.type
_entity.pdbx_description
1 polymer ?
#
loop_
_entity_poly.entity_id
_entity_poly.type
_entity_poly.pdbx_seq_one_letter_code
_entity_poly.pdbx_strand_id
1 'polypeptide(L)'
;MRSEDVAQYLLDNPLFFEEHAEMLSQINLPHPHGGRTISLSERQLLTLRERVKELEKKLHELLEFAKENDSLQLKVHQFNCALFGPHDRSTLQNLIVHNLRDIFAIPHVALHLWKDEPPSSEVLAFADLHQQPVCAHHAVHDTLPWFGESAEHLRSFAYLPLRAHGQTIGLLILASEDKERFYPEMGTLFLQRIAETLGSAFNLHV
;
A
#
# COMPACT_ATOMS: atom_id res chain seq x y z
N MET A 1 28.25 46.77 -1.56
CA MET A 1 27.20 47.49 -0.83
C MET A 1 27.60 47.59 0.62
N ARG A 2 27.64 48.80 1.18
CA ARG A 2 27.86 49.01 2.61
C ARG A 2 26.53 48.72 3.33
N SER A 3 26.60 48.34 4.61
CA SER A 3 25.39 48.10 5.42
C SER A 3 24.45 49.31 5.48
N GLU A 4 25.03 50.52 5.40
CA GLU A 4 24.30 51.79 5.34
C GLU A 4 23.47 51.93 4.05
N ASP A 5 23.99 51.47 2.92
CA ASP A 5 23.27 51.54 1.63
C ASP A 5 22.03 50.64 1.66
N VAL A 6 22.13 49.47 2.32
CA VAL A 6 21.01 48.53 2.48
C VAL A 6 19.97 49.06 3.45
N ALA A 7 20.38 49.70 4.55
CA ALA A 7 19.47 50.32 5.50
C ALA A 7 18.70 51.50 4.87
N GLN A 8 19.38 52.34 4.10
CA GLN A 8 18.76 53.45 3.37
C GLN A 8 17.74 52.94 2.35
N TYR A 9 18.09 51.90 1.59
CA TYR A 9 17.20 51.27 0.62
C TYR A 9 15.91 50.72 1.26
N LEU A 10 16.01 50.08 2.43
CA LEU A 10 14.85 49.55 3.14
C LEU A 10 13.96 50.65 3.74
N LEU A 11 14.53 51.79 4.15
CA LEU A 11 13.78 52.95 4.63
C LEU A 11 13.02 53.65 3.49
N ASP A 12 13.66 53.75 2.32
CA ASP A 12 13.07 54.36 1.13
C ASP A 12 11.99 53.48 0.48
N ASN A 13 11.96 52.18 0.79
CA ASN A 13 11.01 51.19 0.25
C ASN A 13 10.27 50.44 1.38
N PRO A 14 9.32 51.08 2.09
CA PRO A 14 8.62 50.48 3.23
C PRO A 14 7.74 49.27 2.85
N LEU A 15 7.29 49.18 1.60
CA LEU A 15 6.51 48.06 1.06
C LEU A 15 7.36 46.85 0.69
N PHE A 16 8.69 46.97 0.71
CA PHE A 16 9.62 45.91 0.29
C PHE A 16 9.38 44.58 1.02
N PHE A 17 9.00 44.65 2.30
CA PHE A 17 8.69 43.47 3.12
C PHE A 17 7.32 42.86 2.84
N GLU A 18 6.37 43.63 2.30
CA GLU A 18 5.07 43.12 1.83
C GLU A 18 5.24 42.42 0.48
N GLU A 19 6.04 43.00 -0.42
CA GLU A 19 6.35 42.44 -1.74
C GLU A 19 7.25 41.19 -1.67
N HIS A 20 8.06 41.07 -0.61
CA HIS A 20 8.98 39.96 -0.38
C HIS A 20 8.71 39.22 0.94
N ALA A 21 7.44 38.95 1.26
CA ALA A 21 7.01 38.27 2.48
C ALA A 21 7.68 36.89 2.69
N GLU A 22 7.96 36.14 1.61
CA GLU A 22 8.70 34.88 1.68
C GLU A 22 10.14 35.05 2.19
N MET A 23 10.82 36.15 1.86
CA MET A 23 12.18 36.43 2.34
C MET A 23 12.18 36.66 3.86
N LEU A 24 11.16 37.35 4.38
CA LEU A 24 10.97 37.61 5.81
C LEU A 24 10.84 36.30 6.61
N SER A 25 10.25 35.26 6.02
CA SER A 25 10.14 33.94 6.65
C SER A 25 11.49 33.23 6.84
N GLN A 26 12.51 33.63 6.06
CA GLN A 26 13.86 33.07 6.07
C GLN A 26 14.86 33.91 6.89
N ILE A 27 14.53 35.17 7.18
CA ILE A 27 15.39 36.07 7.95
C ILE A 27 15.14 35.85 9.45
N ASN A 28 16.21 35.53 10.18
CA ASN A 28 16.17 35.39 11.63
C ASN A 28 16.53 36.74 12.27
N LEU A 29 15.52 37.52 12.70
CA LEU A 29 15.70 38.79 13.40
C LEU A 29 15.76 38.55 14.91
N PRO A 30 16.94 38.59 15.56
CA PRO A 30 17.02 38.56 17.02
C PRO A 30 16.45 39.86 17.60
N HIS A 31 15.58 39.77 18.60
CA HIS A 31 15.04 40.95 19.28
C HIS A 31 16.17 41.73 19.99
N PRO A 32 16.10 43.08 20.11
CA PRO A 32 17.17 43.91 20.69
C PRO A 32 17.46 43.65 22.17
N HIS A 33 16.56 42.96 22.90
CA HIS A 33 16.78 42.54 24.28
C HIS A 33 17.50 41.20 24.32
N GLY A 34 18.77 41.24 23.92
CA GLY A 34 19.65 40.08 23.84
C GLY A 34 19.84 39.37 25.18
N GLY A 35 19.59 38.06 25.18
CA GLY A 35 20.61 37.12 25.64
C GLY A 35 20.42 36.39 26.98
N ARG A 36 19.33 36.57 27.74
CA ARG A 36 19.17 35.82 29.02
C ARG A 36 17.86 35.07 29.24
N THR A 37 16.83 35.29 28.44
CA THR A 37 15.54 34.58 28.57
C THR A 37 14.87 34.52 27.21
N ILE A 38 14.73 33.32 26.63
CA ILE A 38 13.89 33.10 25.44
C ILE A 38 12.47 33.52 25.82
N SER A 39 11.84 34.41 25.04
CA SER A 39 10.46 34.80 25.31
C SER A 39 9.54 33.59 25.17
N LEU A 40 8.54 33.45 26.06
CA LEU A 40 7.55 32.38 25.95
C LEU A 40 6.89 32.37 24.57
N SER A 41 6.67 33.54 23.98
CA SER A 41 6.12 33.69 22.63
C SER A 41 7.06 33.19 21.53
N GLU A 42 8.38 33.42 21.64
CA GLU A 42 9.38 32.88 20.71
C GLU A 42 9.42 31.36 20.78
N ARG A 43 9.41 30.81 22.01
CA ARG A 43 9.37 29.35 22.20
C ARG A 43 8.07 28.74 21.69
N GLN A 44 6.94 29.41 21.86
CA GLN A 44 5.65 29.00 21.30
C GLN A 44 5.68 29.03 19.77
N LEU A 45 6.26 30.07 19.15
CA LEU A 45 6.38 30.19 17.69
C LEU A 45 7.27 29.09 17.11
N LEU A 46 8.42 28.80 17.73
CA LEU A 46 9.29 27.70 17.33
C LEU A 46 8.56 26.34 17.42
N THR A 47 7.88 26.08 18.53
CA THR A 47 7.07 24.86 18.71
C THR A 47 5.97 24.76 17.66
N LEU A 48 5.32 25.87 17.31
CA LEU A 48 4.29 25.90 16.28
C LEU A 48 4.89 25.57 14.90
N ARG A 49 6.04 26.16 14.56
CA ARG A 49 6.76 25.87 13.30
C ARG A 49 7.18 24.40 13.20
N GLU A 50 7.67 23.82 14.29
CA GLU A 50 7.99 22.39 14.35
C GLU A 50 6.75 21.52 14.11
N ARG A 51 5.62 21.85 14.74
CA ARG A 51 4.35 21.15 14.53
C ARG A 51 3.83 21.28 13.10
N VAL A 52 3.90 22.48 12.52
CA VAL A 52 3.51 22.69 11.11
C VAL A 52 4.35 21.81 10.20
N LYS A 53 5.68 21.78 10.39
CA LYS A 53 6.58 20.93 9.61
C LYS A 53 6.28 19.44 9.79
N GLU A 54 5.96 18.99 11.00
CA GLU A 54 5.58 17.60 11.27
C GLU A 54 4.24 17.23 10.59
N LEU A 55 3.26 18.15 10.62
CA LEU A 55 1.97 17.96 9.96
C LEU A 55 2.12 17.94 8.44
N GLU A 56 2.92 18.83 7.86
CA GLU A 56 3.25 18.83 6.43
C GLU A 56 3.88 17.51 6.01
N LYS A 57 4.80 16.96 6.82
CA LYS A 57 5.40 15.65 6.57
C LYS A 57 4.35 14.53 6.57
N LYS A 58 3.50 14.48 7.59
CA LYS A 58 2.41 13.49 7.68
C LYS A 58 1.42 13.62 6.53
N LEU A 59 1.12 14.84 6.09
CA LEU A 59 0.26 15.08 4.93
C LEU A 59 0.88 14.53 3.65
N HIS A 60 2.18 14.73 3.44
CA HIS A 60 2.88 14.12 2.31
C HIS A 60 2.83 12.59 2.35
N GLU A 61 3.07 11.98 3.51
CA GLU A 61 2.97 10.53 3.69
C GLU A 61 1.55 10.02 3.35
N LEU A 62 0.51 10.70 3.83
CA LEU A 62 -0.88 10.35 3.51
C LEU A 62 -1.21 10.49 2.01
N LEU A 63 -0.67 11.51 1.34
CA LEU A 63 -0.86 11.69 -0.11
C LEU A 63 -0.19 10.57 -0.91
N GLU A 64 0.99 10.11 -0.50
CA GLU A 64 1.65 8.98 -1.15
C GLU A 64 0.84 7.68 -0.98
N PHE A 65 0.35 7.40 0.24
CA PHE A 65 -0.56 6.27 0.45
C PHE A 65 -1.86 6.37 -0.36
N ALA A 66 -2.41 7.58 -0.53
CA ALA A 66 -3.59 7.79 -1.36
C ALA A 66 -3.31 7.45 -2.84
N LYS A 67 -2.18 7.91 -3.39
CA LYS A 67 -1.77 7.59 -4.77
C LYS A 67 -1.56 6.09 -4.98
N GLU A 68 -0.90 5.42 -4.04
CA GLU A 68 -0.68 3.97 -4.10
C GLU A 68 -2.00 3.20 -4.07
N ASN A 69 -2.92 3.60 -3.17
CA ASN A 69 -4.25 3.00 -3.08
C ASN A 69 -5.09 3.23 -4.35
N ASP A 70 -5.06 4.44 -4.92
CA ASP A 70 -5.75 4.74 -6.18
C ASP A 70 -5.19 3.88 -7.34
N SER A 71 -3.87 3.70 -7.39
CA SER A 71 -3.24 2.81 -8.37
C SER A 71 -3.65 1.35 -8.18
N LEU A 72 -3.66 0.85 -6.94
CA LEU A 72 -4.13 -0.51 -6.64
C LEU A 72 -5.61 -0.68 -6.97
N GLN A 73 -6.45 0.32 -6.69
CA GLN A 73 -7.86 0.29 -7.02
C GLN A 73 -8.09 0.21 -8.54
N LEU A 74 -7.33 0.99 -9.33
CA LEU A 74 -7.38 0.91 -10.79
C LEU A 74 -7.00 -0.49 -11.29
N LYS A 75 -5.94 -1.08 -10.73
CA LYS A 75 -5.49 -2.45 -11.06
C LYS A 75 -6.54 -3.51 -10.73
N VAL A 76 -7.18 -3.42 -9.55
CA VAL A 76 -8.29 -4.32 -9.18
C VAL A 76 -9.48 -4.15 -10.10
N HIS A 77 -9.81 -2.90 -10.47
CA HIS A 77 -10.88 -2.65 -11.42
C HIS A 77 -10.57 -3.26 -12.79
N GLN A 78 -9.38 -3.04 -13.33
CA GLN A 78 -8.91 -3.64 -14.59
C GLN A 78 -8.94 -5.17 -14.53
N PHE A 79 -8.45 -5.76 -13.44
CA PHE A 79 -8.48 -7.20 -13.22
C PHE A 79 -9.90 -7.74 -13.24
N ASN A 80 -10.82 -7.12 -12.49
CA ASN A 80 -12.22 -7.52 -12.46
C ASN A 80 -12.87 -7.40 -13.84
N CYS A 81 -12.55 -6.33 -14.59
CA CYS A 81 -13.02 -6.16 -15.96
C CYS A 81 -12.55 -7.28 -16.88
N ALA A 82 -11.30 -7.72 -16.74
CA ALA A 82 -10.72 -8.79 -17.55
C ALA A 82 -11.32 -10.18 -17.26
N LEU A 83 -12.01 -10.35 -16.13
CA LEU A 83 -12.73 -11.57 -15.80
C LEU A 83 -14.12 -11.65 -16.47
N PHE A 84 -14.63 -10.55 -17.02
CA PHE A 84 -15.90 -10.56 -17.75
C PHE A 84 -15.70 -11.05 -19.18
N GLY A 85 -16.33 -12.18 -19.49
CA GLY A 85 -16.33 -12.76 -20.83
C GLY A 85 -16.74 -14.22 -20.78
N PRO A 86 -17.16 -14.80 -21.91
CA PRO A 86 -17.35 -16.24 -22.00
C PRO A 86 -15.97 -16.92 -21.99
N HIS A 87 -15.68 -17.65 -20.93
CA HIS A 87 -14.49 -18.47 -20.79
C HIS A 87 -14.91 -19.89 -20.44
N ASP A 88 -14.09 -20.89 -20.76
CA ASP A 88 -14.14 -22.16 -20.07
C ASP A 88 -13.24 -22.07 -18.82
N ARG A 89 -13.40 -23.02 -17.91
CA ARG A 89 -12.70 -23.02 -16.61
C ARG A 89 -11.18 -22.99 -16.76
N SER A 90 -10.62 -23.70 -17.75
CA SER A 90 -9.17 -23.76 -17.95
C SER A 90 -8.60 -22.42 -18.44
N THR A 91 -9.30 -21.76 -19.37
CA THR A 91 -8.95 -20.41 -19.84
C THR A 91 -9.04 -19.41 -18.70
N LEU A 92 -10.08 -19.49 -17.86
CA LEU A 92 -10.24 -18.61 -16.70
C LEU A 92 -9.06 -18.75 -15.72
N GLN A 93 -8.66 -19.98 -15.37
CA GLN A 93 -7.50 -20.24 -14.49
C GLN A 93 -6.22 -19.61 -15.04
N ASN A 94 -5.93 -19.84 -16.33
CA ASN A 94 -4.74 -19.29 -16.98
C ASN A 94 -4.77 -17.76 -17.02
N LEU A 95 -5.93 -17.17 -17.33
CA LEU A 95 -6.13 -15.72 -17.37
C LEU A 95 -5.89 -15.09 -16.00
N ILE A 96 -6.36 -15.71 -14.91
CA ILE A 96 -6.16 -15.22 -13.54
C ILE A 96 -4.67 -15.19 -13.20
N VAL A 97 -3.96 -16.29 -13.43
CA VAL A 97 -2.51 -16.39 -13.12
C VAL A 97 -1.72 -15.36 -13.94
N HIS A 98 -2.04 -15.23 -15.23
CA HIS A 98 -1.41 -14.25 -16.11
C HIS A 98 -1.68 -12.81 -15.67
N ASN A 99 -2.94 -12.44 -15.41
CA ASN A 99 -3.28 -11.08 -15.03
C ASN A 99 -2.74 -10.70 -13.65
N LEU A 100 -2.65 -11.63 -12.70
CA LEU A 100 -2.00 -11.37 -11.41
C LEU A 100 -0.51 -11.04 -11.57
N ARG A 101 0.16 -11.71 -12.51
CA ARG A 101 1.54 -11.40 -12.87
C ARG A 101 1.65 -10.05 -13.58
N ASP A 102 0.85 -9.80 -14.60
CA ASP A 102 1.03 -8.64 -15.48
C ASP A 102 0.50 -7.34 -14.87
N ILE A 103 -0.68 -7.37 -14.24
CA ILE A 103 -1.31 -6.17 -13.67
C ILE A 103 -0.69 -5.79 -12.32
N PHE A 104 -0.42 -6.80 -11.47
CA PHE A 104 0.04 -6.58 -10.10
C PHE A 104 1.53 -6.86 -9.89
N ALA A 105 2.26 -7.28 -10.94
CA ALA A 105 3.67 -7.66 -10.87
C ALA A 105 3.94 -8.77 -9.84
N ILE A 106 2.98 -9.68 -9.62
CA ILE A 106 3.12 -10.76 -8.64
C ILE A 106 3.93 -11.90 -9.26
N PRO A 107 5.10 -12.27 -8.70
CA PRO A 107 6.01 -13.20 -9.38
C PRO A 107 5.46 -14.64 -9.39
N HIS A 108 4.91 -15.06 -8.24
CA HIS A 108 4.47 -16.44 -8.00
C HIS A 108 3.01 -16.48 -7.57
N VAL A 109 2.24 -17.33 -8.24
CA VAL A 109 0.81 -17.52 -8.01
C VAL A 109 0.52 -19.01 -8.05
N ALA A 110 -0.13 -19.53 -7.02
CA ALA A 110 -0.67 -20.89 -6.99
C ALA A 110 -2.18 -20.83 -6.80
N LEU A 111 -2.92 -21.40 -7.74
CA LEU A 111 -4.38 -21.49 -7.68
C LEU A 111 -4.77 -22.96 -7.58
N HIS A 112 -5.46 -23.33 -6.50
CA HIS A 112 -5.88 -24.70 -6.25
C HIS A 112 -7.40 -24.73 -6.00
N LEU A 113 -8.14 -25.54 -6.76
CA LEU A 113 -9.58 -25.68 -6.61
C LEU A 113 -9.90 -27.09 -6.10
N TRP A 114 -10.72 -27.20 -5.05
CA TRP A 114 -11.03 -28.48 -4.39
C TRP A 114 -11.65 -29.53 -5.31
N LYS A 115 -12.32 -29.10 -6.39
CA LYS A 115 -12.94 -29.98 -7.38
C LYS A 115 -11.92 -30.70 -8.27
N ASP A 116 -10.73 -30.13 -8.44
CA ASP A 116 -9.68 -30.71 -9.30
C ASP A 116 -8.81 -31.68 -8.49
N GLU A 117 -8.34 -31.20 -7.35
CA GLU A 117 -7.54 -31.98 -6.41
C GLU A 117 -7.88 -31.50 -4.98
N PRO A 118 -8.30 -32.39 -4.07
CA PRO A 118 -8.52 -32.02 -2.69
C PRO A 118 -7.14 -31.85 -2.00
N PRO A 119 -6.92 -30.75 -1.26
CA PRO A 119 -5.69 -30.54 -0.52
C PRO A 119 -5.69 -31.38 0.77
N SER A 120 -4.60 -31.29 1.54
CA SER A 120 -4.53 -31.91 2.87
C SER A 120 -5.61 -31.37 3.81
N SER A 121 -5.98 -32.17 4.82
CA SER A 121 -6.97 -31.78 5.82
C SER A 121 -6.60 -30.51 6.57
N GLU A 122 -5.30 -30.25 6.76
CA GLU A 122 -4.80 -29.05 7.42
C GLU A 122 -5.05 -27.79 6.56
N VAL A 123 -4.76 -27.86 5.26
CA VAL A 123 -4.99 -26.74 4.33
C VAL A 123 -6.48 -26.46 4.18
N LEU A 124 -7.31 -27.50 4.13
CA LEU A 124 -8.76 -27.36 4.07
C LEU A 124 -9.29 -26.68 5.34
N ALA A 125 -8.89 -27.16 6.52
CA ALA A 125 -9.27 -26.54 7.80
C ALA A 125 -8.80 -25.09 7.91
N PHE A 126 -7.58 -24.79 7.44
CA PHE A 126 -7.05 -23.43 7.40
C PHE A 126 -7.91 -22.51 6.52
N ALA A 127 -8.26 -22.95 5.31
CA ALA A 127 -9.05 -22.17 4.36
C ALA A 127 -10.51 -21.96 4.86
N ASP A 128 -11.07 -22.95 5.55
CA ASP A 128 -12.41 -22.84 6.13
C ASP A 128 -12.46 -21.91 7.34
N LEU A 129 -11.43 -21.95 8.20
CA LEU A 129 -11.31 -21.11 9.39
C LEU A 129 -11.14 -19.63 9.03
N HIS A 130 -10.36 -19.32 7.99
CA HIS A 130 -10.07 -17.95 7.58
C HIS A 130 -11.07 -17.51 6.50
N GLN A 131 -11.95 -16.57 6.84
CA GLN A 131 -12.87 -15.97 5.86
C GLN A 131 -12.25 -14.81 5.08
N GLN A 132 -11.17 -14.23 5.60
CA GLN A 132 -10.44 -13.13 5.00
C GLN A 132 -9.03 -13.58 4.58
N PRO A 133 -8.40 -12.87 3.64
CA PRO A 133 -7.03 -13.17 3.27
C PRO A 133 -6.07 -13.02 4.45
N VAL A 134 -5.03 -13.86 4.46
CA VAL A 134 -4.00 -13.88 5.51
C VAL A 134 -2.64 -13.75 4.88
N CYS A 135 -1.82 -12.83 5.41
CA CYS A 135 -0.43 -12.66 5.00
C CYS A 135 0.52 -13.31 6.00
N ALA A 136 1.60 -13.92 5.50
CA ALA A 136 2.61 -14.60 6.32
C ALA A 136 4.00 -14.52 5.69
N HIS A 137 5.04 -14.55 6.52
CA HIS A 137 6.44 -14.63 6.07
C HIS A 137 6.90 -16.05 5.71
N HIS A 138 6.12 -17.06 6.10
CA HIS A 138 6.45 -18.47 5.86
C HIS A 138 5.24 -19.16 5.25
N ALA A 139 5.50 -20.19 4.47
CA ALA A 139 4.44 -21.02 3.94
C ALA A 139 3.69 -21.72 5.10
N VAL A 140 2.38 -21.75 4.97
CA VAL A 140 1.45 -22.36 5.91
C VAL A 140 1.17 -23.80 5.47
N HIS A 141 1.33 -24.77 6.37
CA HIS A 141 1.17 -26.20 6.09
C HIS A 141 1.98 -26.64 4.84
N ASP A 142 1.50 -27.66 4.13
CA ASP A 142 2.15 -28.24 2.95
C ASP A 142 1.86 -27.47 1.65
N THR A 143 1.77 -26.13 1.71
CA THR A 143 1.48 -25.29 0.53
C THR A 143 2.73 -24.88 -0.24
N LEU A 144 3.91 -24.98 0.37
CA LEU A 144 5.19 -24.60 -0.24
C LEU A 144 5.50 -25.37 -1.55
N PRO A 145 5.24 -26.69 -1.66
CA PRO A 145 5.48 -27.44 -2.89
C PRO A 145 4.64 -26.97 -4.09
N TRP A 146 3.55 -26.24 -3.89
CA TRP A 146 2.68 -25.75 -4.97
C TRP A 146 3.39 -24.73 -5.89
N PHE A 147 4.53 -24.20 -5.45
CA PHE A 147 5.35 -23.26 -6.21
C PHE A 147 6.51 -23.93 -6.96
N GLY A 148 6.65 -25.26 -6.89
CA GLY A 148 7.70 -26.00 -7.58
C GLY A 148 9.11 -25.50 -7.23
N GLU A 149 9.95 -25.31 -8.24
CA GLU A 149 11.36 -24.91 -8.08
C GLU A 149 11.55 -23.52 -7.45
N SER A 150 10.54 -22.64 -7.54
CA SER A 150 10.61 -21.29 -6.95
C SER A 150 10.47 -21.29 -5.42
N ALA A 151 9.99 -22.39 -4.84
CA ALA A 151 9.60 -22.46 -3.44
C ALA A 151 10.69 -22.01 -2.45
N GLU A 152 11.96 -22.36 -2.70
CA GLU A 152 13.08 -22.04 -1.81
C GLU A 152 13.40 -20.54 -1.69
N HIS A 153 12.95 -19.73 -2.65
CA HIS A 153 13.26 -18.31 -2.74
C HIS A 153 12.17 -17.42 -2.16
N LEU A 154 10.99 -17.98 -1.89
CA LEU A 154 9.83 -17.24 -1.38
C LEU A 154 10.04 -16.80 0.08
N ARG A 155 9.66 -15.57 0.39
CA ARG A 155 9.83 -14.93 1.72
C ARG A 155 8.57 -14.27 2.26
N SER A 156 7.54 -14.13 1.43
CA SER A 156 6.22 -13.66 1.87
C SER A 156 5.12 -14.29 1.04
N PHE A 157 3.96 -14.49 1.68
CA PHE A 157 2.82 -15.22 1.16
C PHE A 157 1.52 -14.51 1.53
N ALA A 158 0.56 -14.48 0.61
CA ALA A 158 -0.81 -14.08 0.88
C ALA A 158 -1.76 -15.21 0.47
N TYR A 159 -2.54 -15.68 1.43
CA TYR A 159 -3.51 -16.76 1.29
C TYR A 159 -4.90 -16.18 1.13
N LEU A 160 -5.56 -16.48 0.01
CA LEU A 160 -6.86 -15.95 -0.38
C LEU A 160 -7.85 -17.11 -0.53
N PRO A 161 -8.67 -17.41 0.50
CA PRO A 161 -9.72 -18.40 0.42
C PRO A 161 -10.79 -17.96 -0.60
N LEU A 162 -11.04 -18.78 -1.62
CA LEU A 162 -12.05 -18.54 -2.65
C LEU A 162 -13.35 -19.22 -2.22
N ARG A 163 -14.43 -18.44 -2.12
CA ARG A 163 -15.72 -18.93 -1.63
C ARG A 163 -16.83 -18.75 -2.66
N ALA A 164 -17.71 -19.73 -2.77
CA ALA A 164 -18.97 -19.65 -3.50
C ALA A 164 -20.09 -20.20 -2.61
N HIS A 165 -21.23 -19.49 -2.56
CA HIS A 165 -22.38 -19.87 -1.72
C HIS A 165 -22.04 -20.13 -0.24
N GLY A 166 -21.06 -19.40 0.31
CA GLY A 166 -20.62 -19.54 1.71
C GLY A 166 -19.67 -20.71 1.98
N GLN A 167 -19.44 -21.58 1.00
CA GLN A 167 -18.47 -22.67 1.08
C GLN A 167 -17.17 -22.28 0.39
N THR A 168 -16.06 -22.76 0.92
CA THR A 168 -14.76 -22.59 0.28
C THR A 168 -14.73 -23.53 -0.94
N ILE A 169 -14.49 -22.98 -2.14
CA ILE A 169 -14.31 -23.69 -3.44
C ILE A 169 -12.87 -23.73 -4.06
N GLY A 170 -11.97 -22.80 -3.74
CA GLY A 170 -10.52 -23.01 -3.83
C GLY A 170 -9.67 -22.16 -2.89
N LEU A 171 -8.35 -22.28 -2.99
CA LEU A 171 -7.36 -21.43 -2.34
C LEU A 171 -6.46 -20.81 -3.41
N LEU A 172 -6.33 -19.49 -3.39
CA LEU A 172 -5.36 -18.75 -4.17
C LEU A 172 -4.22 -18.30 -3.24
N ILE A 173 -2.98 -18.56 -3.63
CA ILE A 173 -1.79 -18.15 -2.88
C ILE A 173 -0.94 -17.27 -3.78
N LEU A 174 -0.62 -16.08 -3.29
CA LEU A 174 0.32 -15.15 -3.91
C LEU A 174 1.62 -15.21 -3.12
N ALA A 175 2.76 -15.25 -3.79
CA ALA A 175 4.05 -15.29 -3.11
C ALA A 175 5.10 -14.42 -3.78
N SER A 176 6.07 -14.00 -2.98
CA SER A 176 7.14 -13.09 -3.38
C SER A 176 8.46 -13.46 -2.70
N GLU A 177 9.56 -13.22 -3.38
CA GLU A 177 10.92 -13.29 -2.82
C GLU A 177 11.20 -12.11 -1.87
N ASP A 178 10.46 -11.02 -2.03
CA ASP A 178 10.49 -9.88 -1.11
C ASP A 178 9.65 -10.17 0.14
N LYS A 179 10.30 -10.09 1.32
CA LYS A 179 9.68 -10.30 2.63
C LYS A 179 8.66 -9.21 3.00
N GLU A 180 8.85 -8.00 2.49
CA GLU A 180 8.02 -6.83 2.83
C GLU A 180 6.76 -6.71 1.96
N ARG A 181 6.62 -7.58 0.95
CA ARG A 181 5.49 -7.50 0.03
C ARG A 181 4.16 -8.00 0.61
N PHE A 182 4.19 -9.13 1.32
CA PHE A 182 3.02 -9.72 1.99
C PHE A 182 3.33 -9.94 3.48
N TYR A 183 3.39 -8.85 4.24
CA TYR A 183 3.65 -8.89 5.68
C TYR A 183 2.35 -9.03 6.50
N PRO A 184 2.39 -9.63 7.71
CA PRO A 184 1.19 -9.95 8.49
C PRO A 184 0.27 -8.76 8.82
N GLU A 185 0.83 -7.58 9.05
CA GLU A 185 0.08 -6.37 9.40
C GLU A 185 -0.44 -5.60 8.17
N MET A 186 -0.21 -6.11 6.95
CA MET A 186 -0.66 -5.49 5.71
C MET A 186 -2.19 -5.44 5.63
N GLY A 187 -2.75 -4.32 5.18
CA GLY A 187 -4.18 -4.24 4.86
C GLY A 187 -4.55 -5.19 3.72
N THR A 188 -5.54 -6.06 3.94
CA THR A 188 -5.92 -7.13 2.99
C THR A 188 -7.14 -6.80 2.12
N LEU A 189 -7.63 -5.55 2.13
CA LEU A 189 -8.87 -5.14 1.46
C LEU A 189 -8.88 -5.50 -0.04
N PHE A 190 -7.81 -5.18 -0.78
CA PHE A 190 -7.75 -5.48 -2.21
C PHE A 190 -7.65 -6.98 -2.49
N LEU A 191 -6.91 -7.72 -1.66
CA LEU A 191 -6.83 -9.19 -1.73
C LEU A 191 -8.20 -9.83 -1.49
N GLN A 192 -8.98 -9.28 -0.57
CA GLN A 192 -10.33 -9.75 -0.27
C GLN A 192 -11.24 -9.56 -1.48
N ARG A 193 -11.22 -8.36 -2.11
CA ARG A 193 -12.01 -8.09 -3.33
C ARG A 193 -11.64 -9.02 -4.48
N ILE A 194 -10.35 -9.33 -4.64
CA ILE A 194 -9.88 -10.31 -5.62
C ILE A 194 -10.47 -11.68 -5.31
N ALA A 195 -10.34 -12.16 -4.07
CA ALA A 195 -10.86 -13.48 -3.65
C ALA A 195 -12.38 -13.62 -3.87
N GLU A 196 -13.16 -12.60 -3.52
CA GLU A 196 -14.62 -12.56 -3.69
C GLU A 196 -15.03 -12.59 -5.16
N THR A 197 -14.34 -11.81 -6.00
CA THR A 197 -14.59 -11.77 -7.45
C THR A 197 -14.28 -13.11 -8.09
N LEU A 198 -13.16 -13.72 -7.72
CA LEU A 198 -12.75 -15.04 -8.23
C LEU A 198 -13.68 -16.16 -7.77
N GLY A 199 -14.08 -16.16 -6.50
CA GLY A 199 -15.07 -17.10 -5.97
C GLY A 199 -16.38 -17.04 -6.78
N SER A 200 -16.83 -15.83 -7.12
CA SER A 200 -18.01 -15.62 -7.96
C SER A 200 -17.81 -16.05 -9.41
N ALA A 201 -16.65 -15.78 -10.00
CA ALA A 201 -16.32 -16.16 -11.38
C ALA A 201 -16.28 -17.69 -11.56
N PHE A 202 -15.70 -18.42 -10.60
CA PHE A 202 -15.69 -19.88 -10.65
C PHE A 202 -17.05 -20.50 -10.43
N ASN A 203 -17.95 -19.86 -9.68
CA ASN A 203 -19.31 -20.35 -9.46
C ASN A 203 -20.10 -20.50 -10.78
N LEU A 204 -19.87 -19.64 -11.76
CA LEU A 204 -20.53 -19.71 -13.08
C LEU A 204 -20.08 -20.92 -13.92
N HIS A 205 -18.99 -21.58 -13.53
CA HIS A 205 -18.36 -22.69 -14.25
C HIS A 205 -18.40 -24.01 -13.47
N VAL A 206 -19.17 -24.08 -12.37
CA VAL A 206 -19.40 -25.28 -11.56
C VAL A 206 -20.54 -26.10 -12.13
#